data_AF-A0A3M1T3I2-F1
#
_entry.id   AF-A0A3M1T3I2-F1
#
_cell.length_a   1.000
_cell.length_b   1.000
_cell.length_c   1.000
_cell.angle_alpha   90.00
_cell.angle_beta   90.00
_cell.angle_gamma   90.00
#
_symmetry.space_group_name_H-M   'P 1'
#
loop_
_entity.id
_entity.type
_entity.pdbx_description
1 polymer ?
#
loop_
_entity_poly.entity_id
_entity_poly.type
_entity_poly.pdbx_seq_one_letter_code
_entity_poly.pdbx_strand_id
1 'polypeptide(L)'
;MLRLRECLPWRYLAAGALGLALAVGPAPHLAGRPHPSLGWPYRLAEQVLPPLRGLGCPVRFALLGNLGVAVAATFGMVVLLAWAERGGRWRRSLAFAVPALLVAELWPAPPPTSRYPAPEFLRALATVDGPGAVVDLTGWTHPLWNQMLHGRPIVHGYIARRPMRLVAKVRRDPVLGPLYAQALYGRAPRVVALRRVEAKIGGRWGNAAPAPEVAADFELDYAGTLTLPRAGEVHFGLGSDDGAVLTLDGRVVVDNGGAHPYREREGRIALTAGPHALRLRFRDLGGEAHLTLWAEGPGLPKGPLPAALLRAPDGSQGLLATYWHRVARPHLRGAAARKHLRQTWGVRWLIAYVGRLPALVIQDLGLREIGRGEGLVLYEVPP
;
A
#
# COMPACT_ATOMS: atom_id res chain seq x y z
N MET A 1 -50.47 12.90 23.44
CA MET A 1 -50.71 12.50 22.02
C MET A 1 -50.75 13.75 21.15
N LEU A 2 -49.59 14.30 20.79
CA LEU A 2 -49.51 15.32 19.74
C LEU A 2 -49.88 14.67 18.41
N ARG A 3 -50.88 15.22 17.70
CA ARG A 3 -51.29 14.76 16.37
C ARG A 3 -50.14 15.00 15.40
N LEU A 4 -49.31 13.99 15.18
CA LEU A 4 -48.30 13.89 14.11
C LEU A 4 -48.87 14.09 12.68
N ARG A 5 -50.18 14.33 12.55
CA ARG A 5 -50.86 14.51 11.27
C ARG A 5 -50.75 15.93 10.69
N GLU A 6 -50.37 16.93 11.48
CA GLU A 6 -50.36 18.34 11.03
C GLU A 6 -48.97 18.90 10.68
N CYS A 7 -47.88 18.21 11.05
CA CYS A 7 -46.50 18.64 10.75
C CYS A 7 -45.90 17.92 9.54
N LEU A 8 -46.35 18.20 8.31
CA LEU A 8 -45.71 17.85 7.01
C LEU A 8 -44.72 16.64 6.99
N PRO A 9 -45.03 15.46 7.57
CA PRO A 9 -44.00 14.45 7.87
C PRO A 9 -43.53 13.78 6.58
N TRP A 10 -44.45 13.67 5.62
CA TRP A 10 -44.22 13.05 4.33
C TRP A 10 -43.22 13.84 3.47
N ARG A 11 -43.13 15.18 3.60
CA ARG A 11 -42.15 15.98 2.83
C ARG A 11 -40.73 15.71 3.30
N TYR A 12 -40.54 15.59 4.62
CA TYR A 12 -39.24 15.25 5.20
C TYR A 12 -38.84 13.80 4.91
N LEU A 13 -39.79 12.86 4.97
CA LEU A 13 -39.57 11.48 4.56
C LEU A 13 -39.23 11.36 3.07
N ALA A 14 -39.93 12.10 2.21
CA ALA A 14 -39.66 12.15 0.77
C ALA A 14 -38.29 12.76 0.49
N ALA A 15 -37.93 13.86 1.17
CA ALA A 15 -36.61 14.47 1.05
C ALA A 15 -35.49 13.53 1.54
N GLY A 16 -35.70 12.82 2.64
CA GLY A 16 -34.74 11.84 3.17
C GLY A 16 -34.58 10.62 2.27
N ALA A 17 -35.68 10.08 1.74
CA ALA A 17 -35.66 8.98 0.78
C ALA A 17 -34.98 9.38 -0.54
N LEU A 18 -35.25 10.59 -1.03
CA LEU A 18 -34.55 11.16 -2.19
C LEU A 18 -33.05 11.33 -1.91
N GLY A 19 -32.68 11.83 -0.72
CA GLY A 19 -31.29 11.96 -0.30
C GLY A 19 -30.54 10.62 -0.28
N LEU A 20 -31.16 9.57 0.27
CA LEU A 20 -30.62 8.21 0.26
C LEU A 20 -30.50 7.66 -1.16
N ALA A 21 -31.50 7.86 -2.00
CA ALA A 21 -31.49 7.41 -3.40
C ALA A 21 -30.39 8.11 -4.23
N LEU A 22 -30.14 9.41 -3.97
CA LEU A 22 -29.08 10.19 -4.61
C LEU A 22 -27.68 9.88 -4.05
N ALA A 23 -27.58 9.40 -2.80
CA ALA A 23 -26.32 8.97 -2.20
C ALA A 23 -25.78 7.67 -2.85
N VAL A 24 -26.67 6.84 -3.41
CA VAL A 24 -26.28 5.73 -4.28
C VAL A 24 -25.87 6.32 -5.63
N GLY A 25 -24.57 6.57 -5.79
CA GLY A 25 -24.00 7.26 -6.96
C GLY A 25 -24.32 6.65 -8.34
N PRO A 26 -23.71 7.15 -9.43
CA PRO A 26 -24.12 6.88 -10.81
C PRO A 26 -23.87 5.43 -11.29
N ALA A 27 -23.11 4.64 -10.52
CA ALA A 27 -22.79 3.26 -10.85
C ALA A 27 -22.67 2.40 -9.57
N PRO A 28 -23.47 1.33 -9.43
CA PRO A 28 -23.27 0.32 -8.40
C PRO A 28 -21.94 -0.41 -8.61
N HIS A 29 -21.36 -0.90 -7.53
CA HIS A 29 -20.18 -1.76 -7.55
C HIS A 29 -20.59 -3.18 -7.15
N LEU A 30 -20.40 -4.16 -8.03
CA LEU A 30 -20.64 -5.58 -7.75
C LEU A 30 -19.32 -6.32 -7.91
N ALA A 31 -18.94 -7.11 -6.89
CA ALA A 31 -17.64 -7.79 -6.84
C ALA A 31 -16.43 -6.87 -7.16
N GLY A 32 -16.50 -5.61 -6.70
CA GLY A 32 -15.46 -4.60 -6.93
C GLY A 32 -15.42 -3.98 -8.34
N ARG A 33 -16.36 -4.31 -9.23
CA ARG A 33 -16.46 -3.72 -10.57
C ARG A 33 -17.62 -2.72 -10.65
N PRO A 34 -17.40 -1.51 -11.20
CA PRO A 34 -18.48 -0.57 -11.42
C PRO A 34 -19.34 -1.02 -12.60
N HIS A 35 -20.65 -1.01 -12.42
CA HIS A 35 -21.63 -1.22 -13.47
C HIS A 35 -22.33 0.12 -13.74
N PRO A 36 -21.82 0.98 -14.65
CA PRO A 36 -22.64 1.98 -15.33
C PRO A 36 -23.73 1.21 -16.12
N SER A 37 -24.49 1.69 -17.08
CA SER A 37 -25.60 0.92 -17.71
C SER A 37 -26.76 0.46 -16.79
N LEU A 38 -26.54 0.09 -15.52
CA LEU A 38 -27.60 -0.14 -14.54
C LEU A 38 -28.25 1.22 -14.19
N GLY A 39 -29.57 1.31 -14.35
CA GLY A 39 -30.36 2.52 -14.15
C GLY A 39 -30.64 2.83 -12.69
N TRP A 40 -29.64 3.32 -11.95
CA TRP A 40 -29.82 3.74 -10.55
C TRP A 40 -30.43 5.14 -10.43
N PRO A 41 -31.10 5.46 -9.30
CA PRO A 41 -31.84 6.71 -9.13
C PRO A 41 -31.01 7.96 -9.43
N TYR A 42 -29.74 8.00 -9.02
CA TYR A 42 -28.85 9.12 -9.33
C TYR A 42 -28.59 9.28 -10.85
N ARG A 43 -28.36 8.18 -11.56
CA ARG A 43 -28.14 8.18 -13.03
C ARG A 43 -29.40 8.61 -13.79
N LEU A 44 -30.58 8.19 -13.32
CA LEU A 44 -31.87 8.63 -13.87
C LEU A 44 -32.09 10.13 -13.61
N ALA A 45 -31.76 10.61 -12.41
CA ALA A 45 -31.82 12.03 -12.07
C ALA A 45 -30.89 12.87 -12.96
N GLU A 46 -29.68 12.39 -13.28
CA GLU A 46 -28.77 13.06 -14.23
C GLU A 46 -29.31 13.14 -15.67
N GLN A 47 -30.25 12.28 -16.06
CA GLN A 47 -30.90 12.35 -17.37
C GLN A 47 -31.99 13.43 -17.40
N VAL A 48 -32.72 13.58 -16.30
CA VAL A 48 -33.81 14.54 -16.16
C VAL A 48 -33.30 15.94 -15.77
N LEU A 49 -32.21 16.02 -15.00
CA LEU A 49 -31.64 17.28 -14.50
C LEU A 49 -30.15 17.37 -14.88
N PRO A 50 -29.82 17.82 -16.12
CA PRO A 50 -28.46 17.84 -16.65
C PRO A 50 -27.39 18.54 -15.77
N PRO A 51 -27.70 19.61 -14.99
CA PRO A 51 -26.73 20.20 -14.07
C PRO A 51 -26.18 19.25 -13.00
N LEU A 52 -26.89 18.17 -12.65
CA LEU A 52 -26.40 17.16 -11.69
C LEU A 52 -25.10 16.51 -12.15
N ARG A 53 -24.90 16.37 -13.48
CA ARG A 53 -23.65 15.85 -14.06
C ARG A 53 -22.43 16.72 -13.72
N GLY A 54 -22.66 18.01 -13.44
CA GLY A 54 -21.62 18.97 -13.08
C GLY A 54 -21.21 18.96 -11.60
N LEU A 55 -22.04 18.37 -10.72
CA LEU A 55 -21.81 18.35 -9.27
C LEU A 55 -20.70 17.35 -8.84
N GLY A 56 -20.40 16.36 -9.69
CA GLY A 56 -19.26 15.46 -9.52
C GLY A 56 -19.46 14.40 -8.42
N CYS A 57 -18.38 14.09 -7.69
CA CYS A 57 -18.25 12.90 -6.84
C CYS A 57 -19.45 12.65 -5.88
N PRO A 58 -20.14 11.49 -5.97
CA PRO A 58 -21.36 11.19 -5.19
C PRO A 58 -21.20 11.21 -3.68
N VAL A 59 -19.96 11.05 -3.18
CA VAL A 59 -19.60 11.23 -1.76
C VAL A 59 -20.07 12.58 -1.21
N ARG A 60 -20.25 13.60 -2.05
CA ARG A 60 -20.76 14.93 -1.64
C ARG A 60 -22.25 14.91 -1.26
N PHE A 61 -23.02 13.91 -1.69
CA PHE A 61 -24.39 13.69 -1.24
C PHE A 61 -24.46 13.00 0.13
N ALA A 62 -23.32 12.71 0.78
CA ALA A 62 -23.30 12.29 2.17
C ALA A 62 -24.06 13.25 3.09
N LEU A 63 -24.04 14.56 2.79
CA LEU A 63 -24.85 15.55 3.50
C LEU A 63 -26.37 15.31 3.35
N LEU A 64 -26.83 14.89 2.17
CA LEU A 64 -28.24 14.53 1.95
C LEU A 64 -28.59 13.18 2.58
N GLY A 65 -27.66 12.23 2.58
CA GLY A 65 -27.79 10.98 3.34
C GLY A 65 -27.91 11.24 4.85
N ASN A 66 -27.07 12.12 5.39
CA ASN A 66 -27.12 12.55 6.78
C ASN A 66 -28.44 13.23 7.13
N LEU A 67 -29.02 14.02 6.22
CA LEU A 67 -30.37 14.58 6.39
C LEU A 67 -31.44 13.47 6.50
N GLY A 68 -31.37 12.45 5.65
CA GLY A 68 -32.27 11.29 5.73
C GLY A 68 -32.15 10.54 7.06
N VAL A 69 -30.92 10.31 7.53
CA VAL A 69 -30.64 9.69 8.83
C VAL A 69 -31.15 10.56 9.99
N ALA A 70 -30.99 11.89 9.91
CA ALA A 70 -31.47 12.83 10.92
C ALA A 70 -33.01 12.82 11.03
N VAL A 71 -33.72 12.73 9.89
CA VAL A 71 -35.18 12.56 9.88
C VAL A 71 -35.59 11.25 10.54
N ALA A 72 -34.93 10.13 10.19
CA ALA A 72 -35.20 8.84 10.80
C ALA A 72 -34.92 8.83 12.32
N ALA A 73 -33.82 9.45 12.75
CA ALA A 73 -33.46 9.61 14.16
C ALA A 73 -34.52 10.42 14.94
N THR A 74 -35.12 11.43 14.29
CA THR A 74 -36.21 12.22 14.89
C THR A 74 -37.43 11.34 15.17
N PHE A 75 -37.82 10.47 14.23
CA PHE A 75 -38.91 9.51 14.47
C PHE A 75 -38.54 8.50 15.57
N GLY A 76 -37.30 8.01 15.59
CA GLY A 76 -36.79 7.17 16.69
C GLY A 76 -36.91 7.85 18.05
N MET A 77 -36.61 9.15 18.13
CA MET A 77 -36.74 9.93 19.36
C MET A 77 -38.21 10.08 19.79
N VAL A 78 -39.13 10.29 18.84
CA VAL A 78 -40.57 10.32 19.14
C VAL A 78 -41.06 8.99 19.72
N VAL A 79 -40.60 7.86 19.17
CA VAL A 79 -40.94 6.52 19.70
C VAL A 79 -40.32 6.30 21.08
N LEU A 80 -39.07 6.69 21.28
CA LEU A 80 -38.36 6.58 22.56
C LEU A 80 -39.05 7.39 23.67
N LEU A 81 -39.45 8.64 23.36
CA LEU A 81 -40.18 9.50 24.28
C LEU A 81 -41.57 8.94 24.60
N ALA A 82 -42.31 8.44 23.60
CA ALA A 82 -43.61 7.81 23.83
C ALA A 82 -43.50 6.52 24.67
N TRP A 83 -42.43 5.73 24.49
CA TRP A 83 -42.13 4.58 25.33
C TRP A 83 -41.79 4.97 26.79
N ALA A 84 -41.07 6.08 26.96
CA ALA A 84 -40.69 6.61 28.26
C ALA A 84 -41.86 7.20 29.04
N GLU A 85 -42.81 7.87 28.37
CA GLU A 85 -44.05 8.39 28.98
C GLU A 85 -44.93 7.27 29.57
N ARG A 86 -44.90 6.07 28.99
CA ARG A 86 -45.69 4.91 29.44
C ARG A 86 -45.05 4.13 30.59
N GLY A 87 -43.96 4.60 31.19
CA GLY A 87 -43.29 3.88 32.27
C GLY A 87 -42.72 4.75 33.38
N GLY A 88 -41.98 4.09 34.29
CA GLY A 88 -41.42 4.71 35.48
C GLY A 88 -40.25 5.66 35.23
N ARG A 89 -39.71 6.25 36.31
CA ARG A 89 -38.60 7.23 36.25
C ARG A 89 -37.38 6.69 35.48
N TRP A 90 -37.06 5.40 35.60
CA TRP A 90 -35.92 4.78 34.92
C TRP A 90 -36.01 4.84 33.39
N ARG A 91 -37.20 4.70 32.79
CA ARG A 91 -37.39 4.79 31.33
C ARG A 91 -37.17 6.20 30.82
N ARG A 92 -37.62 7.19 31.60
CA ARG A 92 -37.36 8.61 31.33
C ARG A 92 -35.87 8.90 31.41
N SER A 93 -35.19 8.44 32.47
CA SER A 93 -33.73 8.57 32.58
C SER A 93 -33.01 7.95 31.38
N LEU A 94 -33.42 6.75 30.94
CA LEU A 94 -32.82 6.08 29.78
C LEU A 94 -33.06 6.86 28.46
N ALA A 95 -34.25 7.41 28.27
CA ALA A 95 -34.61 8.20 27.09
C ALA A 95 -33.81 9.50 26.95
N PHE A 96 -33.28 10.05 28.06
CA PHE A 96 -32.34 11.17 28.04
C PHE A 96 -30.87 10.70 28.00
N ALA A 97 -30.54 9.60 28.67
CA ALA A 97 -29.17 9.08 28.72
C ALA A 97 -28.67 8.58 27.36
N VAL A 98 -29.52 7.92 26.57
CA VAL A 98 -29.13 7.38 25.25
C VAL A 98 -28.74 8.49 24.25
N PRO A 99 -29.54 9.55 24.03
CA PRO A 99 -29.12 10.69 23.22
C PRO A 99 -27.91 11.43 23.79
N ALA A 100 -27.81 11.57 25.12
CA ALA A 100 -26.67 12.23 25.75
C ALA A 100 -25.35 11.47 25.51
N LEU A 101 -25.38 10.14 25.58
CA LEU A 101 -24.24 9.29 25.22
C LEU A 101 -23.86 9.43 23.74
N LEU A 102 -24.85 9.46 22.84
CA LEU A 102 -24.59 9.71 21.41
C LEU A 102 -23.98 11.08 21.14
N VAL A 103 -24.44 12.12 21.84
CA VAL A 103 -23.84 13.47 21.74
C VAL A 103 -22.42 13.48 22.29
N ALA A 104 -22.14 12.75 23.37
CA ALA A 104 -20.79 12.62 23.92
C ALA A 104 -19.86 11.83 22.99
N GLU A 105 -20.35 10.75 22.37
CA GLU A 105 -19.60 9.94 21.39
C GLU A 105 -19.32 10.71 20.09
N LEU A 106 -20.30 11.49 19.62
CA LEU A 106 -20.19 12.32 18.43
C LEU A 106 -19.66 13.72 18.72
N TRP A 107 -19.27 14.00 19.98
CA TRP A 107 -18.75 15.29 20.36
C TRP A 107 -17.52 15.58 19.50
N PRO A 108 -17.46 16.69 18.76
CA PRO A 108 -16.35 16.96 17.87
C PRO A 108 -15.06 17.10 18.68
N ALA A 109 -14.25 16.06 18.71
CA ALA A 109 -12.86 16.22 19.09
C ALA A 109 -12.19 17.07 18.01
N PRO A 110 -11.41 18.10 18.37
CA PRO A 110 -10.62 18.81 17.37
C PRO A 110 -9.79 17.76 16.62
N PRO A 111 -9.83 17.74 15.28
CA PRO A 111 -9.05 16.77 14.53
C PRO A 111 -7.59 16.93 14.93
N PRO A 112 -6.86 15.85 15.20
CA PRO A 112 -5.43 15.94 15.48
C PRO A 112 -4.78 16.61 14.27
N THR A 113 -4.25 17.82 14.48
CA THR A 113 -3.54 18.54 13.43
C THR A 113 -2.07 18.14 13.51
N SER A 114 -1.53 17.64 12.41
CA SER A 114 -0.09 17.51 12.23
C SER A 114 0.41 18.70 11.42
N ARG A 115 1.54 19.28 11.84
CA ARG A 115 2.26 20.19 10.96
C ARG A 115 2.98 19.35 9.94
N TYR A 116 2.68 19.57 8.66
CA TYR A 116 3.52 19.03 7.62
C TYR A 116 4.91 19.66 7.74
N PRO A 117 5.97 18.88 7.95
CA PRO A 117 7.29 19.46 8.00
C PRO A 117 7.59 19.96 6.59
N ALA A 118 7.96 21.23 6.45
CA ALA A 118 8.18 21.86 5.14
C ALA A 118 9.69 21.81 4.80
N PRO A 119 10.20 20.71 4.22
CA PRO A 119 11.62 20.53 4.04
C PRO A 119 12.24 21.70 3.30
N GLU A 120 13.37 22.17 3.81
CA GLU A 120 14.06 23.36 3.31
C GLU A 120 14.38 23.23 1.82
N PHE A 121 14.79 22.04 1.37
CA PHE A 121 15.12 21.80 -0.03
C PHE A 121 13.93 22.00 -0.99
N LEU A 122 12.68 21.76 -0.55
CA LEU A 122 11.51 22.03 -1.39
C LEU A 122 11.26 23.53 -1.52
N ARG A 123 11.49 24.29 -0.45
CA ARG A 123 11.42 25.76 -0.50
C ARG A 123 12.56 26.35 -1.33
N ALA A 124 13.77 25.82 -1.19
CA ALA A 124 14.90 26.19 -2.04
C ALA A 124 14.62 25.87 -3.52
N LEU A 125 13.92 24.77 -3.82
CA LEU A 125 13.50 24.47 -5.20
C LEU A 125 12.58 25.55 -5.78
N ALA A 126 11.84 26.32 -4.96
CA ALA A 126 11.03 27.44 -5.46
C ALA A 126 11.87 28.61 -6.00
N THR A 127 13.11 28.78 -5.52
CA THR A 127 13.98 29.90 -5.88
C THR A 127 14.92 29.61 -7.05
N VAL A 128 14.98 28.37 -7.54
CA VAL A 128 15.86 27.98 -8.66
C VAL A 128 15.42 28.61 -9.99
N ASP A 129 16.31 29.23 -10.73
CA ASP A 129 15.91 29.83 -12.01
C ASP A 129 15.64 28.80 -13.12
N GLY A 130 14.74 29.20 -14.03
CA GLY A 130 14.41 28.48 -15.26
C GLY A 130 13.20 27.54 -15.18
N PRO A 131 12.71 27.06 -16.34
CA PRO A 131 11.57 26.16 -16.41
C PRO A 131 11.94 24.74 -15.95
N GLY A 132 10.93 24.00 -15.49
CA GLY A 132 11.08 22.59 -15.16
C GLY A 132 9.87 22.05 -14.43
N ALA A 133 9.40 20.88 -14.87
CA ALA A 133 8.38 20.12 -14.17
C ALA A 133 9.01 19.15 -13.16
N VAL A 134 8.21 18.80 -12.16
CA VAL A 134 8.55 17.84 -11.11
C VAL A 134 7.76 16.56 -11.33
N VAL A 135 8.47 15.43 -11.32
CA VAL A 135 7.89 14.10 -11.18
C VAL A 135 7.90 13.76 -9.71
N ASP A 136 6.77 13.92 -9.04
CA ASP A 136 6.64 13.55 -7.63
C ASP A 136 6.06 12.14 -7.49
N LEU A 137 6.85 11.23 -6.92
CA LEU A 137 6.55 9.81 -6.73
C LEU A 137 6.10 9.50 -5.28
N THR A 138 5.72 10.51 -4.50
CA THR A 138 5.33 10.32 -3.08
C THR A 138 3.87 9.92 -2.88
N GLY A 139 3.20 9.45 -3.94
CA GLY A 139 1.83 8.94 -3.87
C GLY A 139 0.81 9.85 -4.57
N TRP A 140 -0.43 9.83 -4.08
CA TRP A 140 -1.57 10.47 -4.76
C TRP A 140 -1.74 11.95 -4.42
N THR A 141 -1.77 12.25 -3.13
CA THR A 141 -2.13 13.57 -2.58
C THR A 141 -0.91 14.38 -2.17
N HIS A 142 0.15 13.71 -1.74
CA HIS A 142 1.38 14.33 -1.27
C HIS A 142 2.09 15.22 -2.31
N PRO A 143 2.07 14.89 -3.63
CA PRO A 143 2.54 15.81 -4.67
C PRO A 143 1.89 17.20 -4.63
N LEU A 144 0.62 17.28 -4.25
CA LEU A 144 -0.10 18.56 -4.17
C LEU A 144 0.45 19.43 -3.04
N TRP A 145 0.78 18.79 -1.92
CA TRP A 145 1.33 19.50 -0.77
C TRP A 145 2.75 19.97 -1.07
N ASN A 146 3.60 19.09 -1.61
CA ASN A 146 4.97 19.45 -2.02
C ASN A 146 4.95 20.59 -3.05
N GLN A 147 3.99 20.57 -3.97
CA GLN A 147 3.81 21.64 -4.95
C GLN A 147 3.56 23.01 -4.32
N MET A 148 2.84 23.08 -3.19
CA MET A 148 2.66 24.35 -2.48
C MET A 148 3.98 24.91 -1.92
N LEU A 149 4.98 24.05 -1.67
CA LEU A 149 6.28 24.45 -1.14
C LEU A 149 7.26 24.85 -2.26
N HIS A 150 7.31 24.08 -3.34
CA HIS A 150 8.29 24.30 -4.41
C HIS A 150 7.76 25.10 -5.62
N GLY A 151 6.44 25.31 -5.73
CA GLY A 151 5.81 26.17 -6.75
C GLY A 151 6.01 25.75 -8.21
N ARG A 152 6.43 24.50 -8.47
CA ARG A 152 6.73 24.02 -9.84
C ARG A 152 5.55 23.27 -10.46
N PRO A 153 5.42 23.26 -11.80
CA PRO A 153 4.51 22.34 -12.47
C PRO A 153 4.81 20.88 -12.06
N ILE A 154 3.77 20.11 -11.76
CA ILE A 154 3.88 18.66 -11.53
C ILE A 154 3.33 17.90 -12.74
N VAL A 155 3.97 16.79 -13.09
CA VAL A 155 3.52 15.96 -14.23
C VAL A 155 2.21 15.24 -13.91
N HIS A 156 2.02 14.86 -12.66
CA HIS A 156 0.89 14.07 -12.18
C HIS A 156 0.59 14.39 -10.71
N GLY A 157 -0.69 14.43 -10.35
CA GLY A 157 -1.17 14.57 -8.96
C GLY A 157 -2.69 14.39 -8.88
N TYR A 158 -3.22 14.27 -7.65
CA TYR A 158 -4.66 14.15 -7.41
C TYR A 158 -5.39 15.52 -7.49
N ILE A 159 -5.59 16.05 -8.70
CA ILE A 159 -6.38 17.28 -8.91
C ILE A 159 -7.85 16.96 -9.20
N ALA A 160 -8.77 17.84 -8.75
CA ALA A 160 -10.22 17.63 -8.79
C ALA A 160 -10.80 17.36 -10.20
N ARG A 161 -10.10 17.79 -11.27
CA ARG A 161 -10.48 17.53 -12.66
C ARG A 161 -9.25 17.16 -13.48
N ARG A 162 -8.93 15.87 -13.52
CA ARG A 162 -7.83 15.34 -14.30
C ARG A 162 -8.33 14.71 -15.61
N PRO A 163 -7.87 15.18 -16.79
CA PRO A 163 -8.27 14.57 -18.06
C PRO A 163 -7.83 13.10 -18.16
N MET A 164 -8.75 12.20 -18.53
CA MET A 164 -8.43 10.78 -18.73
C MET A 164 -7.36 10.56 -19.81
N ARG A 165 -7.28 11.45 -20.80
CA ARG A 165 -6.22 11.42 -21.82
C ARG A 165 -4.82 11.58 -21.21
N LEU A 166 -4.65 12.47 -20.23
CA LEU A 166 -3.39 12.63 -19.50
C LEU A 166 -3.07 11.38 -18.68
N VAL A 167 -4.08 10.77 -18.04
CA VAL A 167 -3.92 9.51 -17.31
C VAL A 167 -3.41 8.40 -18.23
N ALA A 168 -4.06 8.23 -19.38
CA ALA A 168 -3.67 7.22 -20.35
C ALA A 168 -2.27 7.50 -20.92
N LYS A 169 -1.93 8.76 -21.19
CA LYS A 169 -0.61 9.17 -21.68
C LYS A 169 0.48 8.81 -20.68
N VAL A 170 0.34 9.20 -19.41
CA VAL A 170 1.33 8.88 -18.36
C VAL A 170 1.44 7.37 -18.15
N ARG A 171 0.33 6.62 -18.16
CA ARG A 171 0.36 5.16 -17.99
C ARG A 171 1.09 4.43 -19.11
N ARG A 172 0.98 4.92 -20.35
CA ARG A 172 1.65 4.34 -21.53
C ARG A 172 3.07 4.86 -21.73
N ASP A 173 3.47 5.86 -20.95
CA ASP A 173 4.78 6.47 -21.08
C ASP A 173 5.89 5.47 -20.74
N PRO A 174 6.95 5.36 -21.56
CA PRO A 174 7.98 4.35 -21.38
C PRO A 174 8.87 4.58 -20.15
N VAL A 175 8.84 5.77 -19.54
CA VAL A 175 9.61 6.09 -18.32
C VAL A 175 8.65 6.32 -17.14
N LEU A 176 7.71 7.24 -17.28
CA LEU A 176 6.81 7.64 -16.21
C LEU A 176 5.79 6.55 -15.85
N GLY A 177 5.36 5.75 -16.82
CA GLY A 177 4.37 4.69 -16.61
C GLY A 177 4.83 3.70 -15.52
N PRO A 178 5.99 3.05 -15.70
CA PRO A 178 6.58 2.18 -14.69
C PRO A 178 6.80 2.88 -13.33
N LEU A 179 7.36 4.10 -13.32
CA LEU A 179 7.66 4.83 -12.08
C LEU A 179 6.39 5.14 -11.28
N TYR A 180 5.34 5.65 -11.93
CA TYR A 180 4.05 5.89 -11.28
C TYR A 180 3.31 4.59 -10.94
N ALA A 181 3.51 3.50 -11.69
CA ALA A 181 2.92 2.20 -11.33
C ALA A 181 3.46 1.69 -9.99
N GLN A 182 4.76 1.81 -9.76
CA GLN A 182 5.38 1.50 -8.47
C GLN A 182 4.96 2.49 -7.39
N ALA A 183 5.07 3.78 -7.65
CA ALA A 183 4.82 4.84 -6.66
C ALA A 183 3.35 4.90 -6.18
N LEU A 184 2.38 4.79 -7.09
CA LEU A 184 0.96 5.00 -6.79
C LEU A 184 0.21 3.74 -6.39
N TYR A 185 0.66 2.58 -6.87
CA TYR A 185 -0.08 1.33 -6.72
C TYR A 185 0.74 0.20 -6.10
N GLY A 186 2.03 0.42 -5.79
CA GLY A 186 2.93 -0.67 -5.40
C GLY A 186 3.07 -1.75 -6.48
N ARG A 187 2.74 -1.41 -7.74
CA ARG A 187 2.73 -2.36 -8.86
C ARG A 187 4.01 -2.19 -9.66
N ALA A 188 5.06 -2.87 -9.22
CA ALA A 188 6.24 -3.11 -10.03
C ALA A 188 6.32 -4.59 -10.41
N PRO A 189 6.81 -4.91 -11.63
CA PRO A 189 7.08 -6.28 -12.01
C PRO A 189 8.11 -6.86 -11.04
N ARG A 190 7.89 -8.11 -10.67
CA ARG A 190 8.86 -8.91 -9.94
C ARG A 190 9.96 -9.29 -10.92
N VAL A 191 11.21 -8.91 -10.64
CA VAL A 191 12.37 -9.22 -11.48
C VAL A 191 13.44 -9.90 -10.64
N VAL A 192 14.21 -10.79 -11.27
CA VAL A 192 15.41 -11.37 -10.66
C VAL A 192 16.45 -10.25 -10.56
N ALA A 193 16.90 -9.97 -9.34
CA ALA A 193 17.95 -8.99 -9.07
C ALA A 193 19.33 -9.66 -9.14
N LEU A 194 19.46 -10.82 -8.50
CA LEU A 194 20.72 -11.54 -8.34
C LEU A 194 20.48 -13.04 -8.21
N ARG A 195 21.38 -13.85 -8.78
CA ARG A 195 21.48 -15.29 -8.56
C ARG A 195 22.91 -15.66 -8.22
N ARG A 196 23.11 -16.37 -7.12
CA ARG A 196 24.43 -16.90 -6.71
C ARG A 196 24.26 -18.09 -5.79
N VAL A 197 25.28 -18.92 -5.69
CA VAL A 197 25.32 -20.02 -4.71
C VAL A 197 25.87 -19.48 -3.40
N GLU A 198 25.20 -19.79 -2.29
CA GLU A 198 25.60 -19.36 -0.95
C GLU A 198 25.77 -20.55 -0.01
N ALA A 199 26.93 -20.60 0.65
CA ALA A 199 27.23 -21.62 1.65
C ALA A 199 26.60 -21.30 3.02
N LYS A 200 26.44 -20.01 3.34
CA LYS A 200 25.79 -19.53 4.56
C LYS A 200 24.34 -19.18 4.25
N ILE A 201 23.39 -19.82 4.93
CA ILE A 201 21.97 -19.58 4.71
C ILE A 201 21.47 -18.52 5.71
N GLY A 202 20.90 -17.46 5.17
CA GLY A 202 20.37 -16.34 5.96
C GLY A 202 21.44 -15.31 6.36
N GLY A 203 20.97 -14.24 6.98
CA GLY A 203 21.78 -13.08 7.34
C GLY A 203 20.97 -12.01 8.06
N ARG A 204 21.67 -11.10 8.75
CA ARG A 204 21.11 -9.89 9.33
C ARG A 204 21.57 -8.70 8.51
N TRP A 205 20.66 -8.10 7.76
CA TRP A 205 20.95 -6.99 6.86
C TRP A 205 20.53 -5.63 7.46
N GLY A 206 19.68 -5.64 8.48
CA GLY A 206 19.15 -4.42 9.05
C GLY A 206 18.35 -3.66 7.99
N ASN A 207 18.50 -2.33 7.93
CA ASN A 207 17.81 -1.50 6.92
C ASN A 207 18.51 -1.46 5.55
N ALA A 208 19.54 -2.29 5.33
CA ALA A 208 20.33 -2.32 4.10
C ALA A 208 19.91 -3.47 3.18
N ALA A 209 20.19 -3.32 1.89
CA ALA A 209 20.03 -4.41 0.93
C ALA A 209 21.12 -5.49 1.11
N PRO A 210 20.83 -6.77 0.78
CA PRO A 210 21.78 -7.88 0.91
C PRO A 210 22.93 -7.83 -0.11
N ALA A 211 22.80 -7.01 -1.17
CA ALA A 211 23.82 -6.73 -2.16
C ALA A 211 23.46 -5.43 -2.91
N PRO A 212 24.42 -4.73 -3.56
CA PRO A 212 24.18 -3.48 -4.30
C PRO A 212 23.13 -3.58 -5.41
N GLU A 213 22.95 -4.76 -6.01
CA GLU A 213 22.00 -5.03 -7.10
C GLU A 213 20.58 -5.28 -6.59
N VAL A 214 20.43 -5.55 -5.29
CA VAL A 214 19.16 -5.90 -4.65
C VAL A 214 18.56 -4.65 -4.00
N ALA A 215 17.23 -4.52 -4.02
CA ALA A 215 16.56 -3.42 -3.33
C ALA A 215 16.50 -3.70 -1.82
N ALA A 216 16.20 -2.66 -1.02
CA ALA A 216 16.01 -2.84 0.42
C ALA A 216 14.82 -3.75 0.73
N ASP A 217 13.73 -3.66 -0.04
CA ASP A 217 12.64 -4.63 -0.05
C ASP A 217 12.92 -5.74 -1.09
N PHE A 218 12.92 -6.99 -0.65
CA PHE A 218 13.26 -8.11 -1.52
C PHE A 218 12.58 -9.41 -1.12
N GLU A 219 12.60 -10.36 -2.04
CA GLU A 219 12.28 -11.76 -1.78
C GLU A 219 13.52 -12.59 -2.07
N LEU A 220 13.74 -13.62 -1.28
CA LEU A 220 14.84 -14.56 -1.41
C LEU A 220 14.27 -15.98 -1.48
N ASP A 221 14.71 -16.73 -2.49
CA ASP A 221 14.38 -18.14 -2.66
C ASP A 221 15.69 -18.93 -2.69
N TYR A 222 15.98 -19.64 -1.61
CA TYR A 222 17.04 -20.64 -1.60
C TYR A 222 16.47 -21.95 -2.11
N ALA A 223 17.15 -22.55 -3.10
CA ALA A 223 16.81 -23.86 -3.64
C ALA A 223 18.05 -24.76 -3.73
N GLY A 224 17.86 -26.03 -3.41
CA GLY A 224 18.90 -27.05 -3.52
C GLY A 224 18.50 -28.32 -2.77
N THR A 225 19.50 -29.06 -2.29
CA THR A 225 19.28 -30.28 -1.51
C THR A 225 20.01 -30.21 -0.17
N LEU A 226 19.39 -30.77 0.86
CA LEU A 226 19.97 -31.07 2.16
C LEU A 226 20.21 -32.58 2.23
N THR A 227 21.46 -33.00 2.42
CA THR A 227 21.80 -34.43 2.54
C THR A 227 22.00 -34.80 4.00
N LEU A 228 21.15 -35.69 4.52
CA LEU A 228 21.23 -36.15 5.90
C LEU A 228 22.07 -37.42 6.02
N PRO A 229 22.99 -37.51 7.00
CA PRO A 229 23.83 -38.68 7.19
C PRO A 229 23.07 -39.87 7.79
N ARG A 230 21.96 -39.61 8.51
CA ARG A 230 21.15 -40.62 9.20
C ARG A 230 19.68 -40.27 9.11
N ALA A 231 18.83 -41.29 9.07
CA ALA A 231 17.39 -41.13 9.11
C ALA A 231 16.91 -40.76 10.53
N GLY A 232 15.79 -40.03 10.61
CA GLY A 232 15.03 -39.78 11.84
C GLY A 232 14.35 -38.42 11.84
N GLU A 233 13.84 -38.02 13.01
CA GLU A 233 13.18 -36.73 13.19
C GLU A 233 14.21 -35.60 13.21
N VAL A 234 14.04 -34.62 12.33
CA VAL A 234 14.84 -33.38 12.28
C VAL A 234 13.97 -32.23 12.72
N HIS A 235 14.48 -31.43 13.64
CA HIS A 235 13.85 -30.24 14.18
C HIS A 235 14.51 -29.01 13.57
N PHE A 236 13.71 -28.09 13.03
CA PHE A 236 14.14 -26.86 12.40
C PHE A 236 13.60 -25.66 13.17
N GLY A 237 14.42 -24.62 13.30
CA GLY A 237 13.96 -23.27 13.68
C GLY A 237 14.27 -22.25 12.59
N LEU A 238 13.28 -21.41 12.34
CA LEU A 238 13.27 -20.39 11.29
C LEU A 238 12.90 -19.04 11.89
N GLY A 239 13.90 -18.17 12.03
CA GLY A 239 13.70 -16.78 12.44
C GLY A 239 13.62 -15.88 11.22
N SER A 240 12.65 -14.95 11.21
CA SER A 240 12.55 -13.98 10.11
C SER A 240 11.90 -12.65 10.51
N ASP A 241 12.36 -11.59 9.84
CA ASP A 241 11.77 -10.25 9.72
C ASP A 241 11.89 -9.81 8.24
N ASP A 242 10.84 -9.77 7.42
CA ASP A 242 9.46 -10.19 7.69
C ASP A 242 9.28 -11.73 7.62
N GLY A 243 8.65 -12.25 6.56
CA GLY A 243 8.07 -13.58 6.52
C GLY A 243 8.93 -14.62 5.80
N ALA A 244 9.03 -15.82 6.36
CA ALA A 244 9.74 -16.95 5.76
C ALA A 244 8.97 -18.27 5.83
N VAL A 245 9.19 -19.15 4.85
CA VAL A 245 8.61 -20.50 4.82
C VAL A 245 9.68 -21.50 4.37
N LEU A 246 9.91 -22.51 5.20
CA LEU A 246 10.77 -23.65 4.89
C LEU A 246 9.93 -24.82 4.40
N THR A 247 10.34 -25.38 3.27
CA THR A 247 9.78 -26.61 2.69
C THR A 247 10.85 -27.65 2.45
N LEU A 248 10.61 -28.90 2.85
CA LEU A 248 11.41 -30.07 2.50
C LEU A 248 10.56 -31.07 1.71
N ASP A 249 11.07 -31.56 0.58
CA ASP A 249 10.37 -32.47 -0.33
C ASP A 249 8.94 -32.00 -0.70
N GLY A 250 8.79 -30.68 -0.85
CA GLY A 250 7.51 -30.03 -1.16
C GLY A 250 6.55 -29.87 0.03
N ARG A 251 6.90 -30.37 1.22
CA ARG A 251 6.08 -30.25 2.45
C ARG A 251 6.54 -29.05 3.27
N VAL A 252 5.60 -28.23 3.74
CA VAL A 252 5.90 -27.11 4.66
C VAL A 252 6.32 -27.69 6.01
N VAL A 253 7.54 -27.36 6.44
CA VAL A 253 8.10 -27.78 7.73
C VAL A 253 7.94 -26.67 8.76
N VAL A 254 8.24 -25.44 8.37
CA VAL A 254 8.04 -24.25 9.21
C VAL A 254 7.39 -23.15 8.38
N ASP A 255 6.23 -22.65 8.85
CA ASP A 255 5.56 -21.48 8.30
C ASP A 255 5.69 -20.30 9.27
N ASN A 256 6.59 -19.38 8.94
CA ASN A 256 6.77 -18.09 9.58
C ASN A 256 6.40 -16.96 8.61
N GLY A 257 5.34 -17.15 7.81
CA GLY A 257 4.89 -16.16 6.84
C GLY A 257 4.17 -14.94 7.44
N GLY A 258 3.86 -13.99 6.55
CA GLY A 258 3.19 -12.73 6.90
C GLY A 258 4.15 -11.55 7.00
N ALA A 259 3.63 -10.40 7.42
CA ALA A 259 4.41 -9.21 7.76
C ALA A 259 4.49 -9.10 9.28
N HIS A 260 5.68 -9.04 9.84
CA HIS A 260 5.91 -9.02 11.29
C HIS A 260 7.39 -8.72 11.60
N PRO A 261 7.67 -8.09 12.76
CA PRO A 261 9.04 -7.99 13.28
C PRO A 261 9.68 -9.37 13.46
N TYR A 262 11.01 -9.38 13.70
CA TYR A 262 11.75 -10.62 13.95
C TYR A 262 11.06 -11.50 15.00
N ARG A 263 10.72 -12.71 14.55
CA ARG A 263 10.24 -13.79 15.42
C ARG A 263 10.73 -15.11 14.87
N GLU A 264 10.80 -16.10 15.75
CA GLU A 264 11.19 -17.46 15.41
C GLU A 264 10.02 -18.42 15.48
N ARG A 265 9.99 -19.37 14.56
CA ARG A 265 9.08 -20.52 14.61
C ARG A 265 9.85 -21.81 14.37
N GLU A 266 9.31 -22.88 14.92
CA GLU A 266 9.91 -24.20 14.86
C GLU A 266 8.99 -25.21 14.17
N GLY A 267 9.57 -26.30 13.68
CA GLY A 267 8.83 -27.40 13.07
C GLY A 267 9.69 -28.64 12.92
N ARG A 268 9.04 -29.81 12.89
CA ARG A 268 9.71 -31.12 12.86
C ARG A 268 9.22 -31.95 11.69
N ILE A 269 10.12 -32.76 11.15
CA ILE A 269 9.81 -33.70 10.07
C ILE A 269 10.70 -34.94 10.17
N ALA A 270 10.10 -36.12 9.97
CA ALA A 270 10.86 -37.35 9.83
C ALA A 270 11.41 -37.46 8.40
N LEU A 271 12.73 -37.67 8.30
CA LEU A 271 13.45 -37.75 7.04
C LEU A 271 14.29 -39.03 6.99
N THR A 272 14.50 -39.55 5.78
CA THR A 272 15.40 -40.67 5.54
C THR A 272 16.86 -40.20 5.53
N ALA A 273 17.81 -41.14 5.53
CA ALA A 273 19.18 -40.78 5.17
C ALA A 273 19.24 -40.47 3.67
N GLY A 274 20.09 -39.53 3.27
CA GLY A 274 20.27 -39.13 1.86
C GLY A 274 19.72 -37.74 1.54
N PRO A 275 19.58 -37.42 0.23
CA PRO A 275 19.23 -36.08 -0.23
C PRO A 275 17.73 -35.80 -0.12
N HIS A 276 17.41 -34.61 0.40
CA HIS A 276 16.06 -34.07 0.48
C HIS A 276 16.02 -32.70 -0.21
N ALA A 277 14.99 -32.45 -1.01
CA ALA A 277 14.83 -31.17 -1.69
C ALA A 277 14.53 -30.08 -0.65
N LEU A 278 15.38 -29.06 -0.55
CA LEU A 278 15.21 -27.95 0.37
C LEU A 278 14.87 -26.70 -0.40
N ARG A 279 13.79 -26.05 0.01
CA ARG A 279 13.44 -24.70 -0.45
C ARG A 279 13.06 -23.81 0.72
N LEU A 280 13.76 -22.70 0.87
CA LEU A 280 13.48 -21.66 1.86
C LEU A 280 13.12 -20.37 1.14
N ARG A 281 11.88 -19.92 1.33
CA ARG A 281 11.40 -18.64 0.81
C ARG A 281 11.39 -17.62 1.92
N PHE A 282 11.89 -16.42 1.67
CA PHE A 282 11.89 -15.29 2.57
C PHE A 282 11.44 -14.04 1.82
N ARG A 283 10.73 -13.14 2.50
CA ARG A 283 10.31 -11.85 1.96
C ARG A 283 10.50 -10.80 3.04
N ASP A 284 11.16 -9.73 2.66
CA ASP A 284 11.25 -8.48 3.39
C ASP A 284 10.39 -7.41 2.69
N LEU A 285 9.59 -6.68 3.46
CA LEU A 285 8.71 -5.62 2.96
C LEU A 285 9.29 -4.21 3.20
N GLY A 286 10.56 -4.13 3.61
CA GLY A 286 11.29 -2.92 3.98
C GLY A 286 11.34 -2.72 5.49
N GLY A 287 12.41 -2.07 5.96
CA GLY A 287 12.71 -1.98 7.39
C GLY A 287 13.86 -2.92 7.75
N GLU A 288 13.81 -3.53 8.93
CA GLU A 288 14.89 -4.37 9.43
C GLU A 288 14.79 -5.80 8.84
N ALA A 289 15.71 -6.16 7.95
CA ALA A 289 15.71 -7.49 7.33
C ALA A 289 16.61 -8.47 8.09
N HIS A 290 16.05 -9.61 8.51
CA HIS A 290 16.79 -10.66 9.23
C HIS A 290 16.22 -12.04 8.91
N LEU A 291 17.09 -13.01 8.59
CA LEU A 291 16.72 -14.40 8.33
C LEU A 291 17.71 -15.36 8.99
N THR A 292 17.22 -16.31 9.77
CA THR A 292 18.02 -17.37 10.40
C THR A 292 17.39 -18.73 10.14
N LEU A 293 18.22 -19.74 9.92
CA LEU A 293 17.80 -21.13 9.81
C LEU A 293 18.77 -22.00 10.60
N TRP A 294 18.25 -22.77 11.54
CA TRP A 294 18.99 -23.80 12.24
C TRP A 294 18.24 -25.13 12.20
N ALA A 295 18.97 -26.22 12.42
CA ALA A 295 18.39 -27.55 12.55
C ALA A 295 19.13 -28.37 13.62
N GLU A 296 18.47 -29.40 14.14
CA GLU A 296 19.04 -30.44 14.98
C GLU A 296 18.40 -31.80 14.64
N GLY A 297 19.17 -32.88 14.73
CA GLY A 297 18.66 -34.22 14.42
C GLY A 297 19.74 -35.30 14.51
N PRO A 298 19.43 -36.54 14.10
CA PRO A 298 20.36 -37.66 14.14
C PRO A 298 21.64 -37.39 13.32
N GLY A 299 22.77 -37.24 14.01
CA GLY A 299 24.04 -36.89 13.36
C GLY A 299 24.17 -35.44 12.90
N LEU A 300 23.25 -34.56 13.32
CA LEU A 300 23.25 -33.13 13.04
C LEU A 300 23.11 -32.35 14.37
N PRO A 301 24.20 -31.76 14.90
CA PRO A 301 24.11 -30.96 16.12
C PRO A 301 23.27 -29.71 15.90
N LYS A 302 22.65 -29.19 16.97
CA LYS A 302 21.87 -27.95 16.91
C LYS A 302 22.71 -26.79 16.44
N GLY A 303 22.32 -26.18 15.33
CA GLY A 303 22.99 -24.99 14.80
C GLY A 303 22.63 -24.69 13.35
N PRO A 304 23.30 -23.70 12.74
CA PRO A 304 23.15 -23.42 11.32
C PRO A 304 23.43 -24.66 10.47
N LEU A 305 22.71 -24.83 9.36
CA LEU A 305 22.95 -25.95 8.46
C LEU A 305 24.39 -25.91 7.91
N PRO A 306 25.19 -26.96 8.11
CA PRO A 306 26.55 -27.01 7.58
C PRO A 306 26.54 -27.00 6.05
N ALA A 307 27.34 -26.13 5.43
CA ALA A 307 27.44 -26.02 3.97
C ALA A 307 27.82 -27.35 3.30
N ALA A 308 28.56 -28.22 4.01
CA ALA A 308 28.94 -29.55 3.54
C ALA A 308 27.73 -30.46 3.26
N LEU A 309 26.58 -30.23 3.90
CA LEU A 309 25.33 -30.97 3.68
C LEU A 309 24.44 -30.37 2.59
N LEU A 310 24.81 -29.19 2.06
CA LEU A 310 23.99 -28.44 1.12
C LEU A 310 24.58 -28.53 -0.29
N ARG A 311 23.73 -28.80 -1.28
CA ARG A 311 24.11 -28.73 -2.70
C ARG A 311 23.12 -27.88 -3.48
N ALA A 312 23.64 -27.00 -4.33
CA ALA A 312 22.85 -26.25 -5.28
C ALA A 312 22.41 -27.18 -6.44
N PRO A 313 21.41 -26.79 -7.24
CA PRO A 313 20.94 -27.61 -8.36
C PRO A 313 22.03 -27.95 -9.41
N ASP A 314 23.09 -27.15 -9.49
CA ASP A 314 24.25 -27.39 -10.37
C ASP A 314 25.34 -28.28 -9.72
N GLY A 315 25.11 -28.76 -8.49
CA GLY A 315 26.05 -29.60 -7.73
C GLY A 315 27.05 -28.82 -6.87
N SER A 316 27.10 -27.48 -6.97
CA SER A 316 28.00 -26.66 -6.14
C SER A 316 27.65 -26.74 -4.66
N GLN A 317 28.65 -26.58 -3.79
CA GLN A 317 28.42 -26.56 -2.33
C GLN A 317 27.64 -25.31 -1.90
N GLY A 318 26.54 -25.49 -1.16
CA GLY A 318 25.65 -24.41 -0.73
C GLY A 318 24.24 -24.56 -1.33
N LEU A 319 23.46 -23.47 -1.33
CA LEU A 319 22.15 -23.41 -1.98
C LEU A 319 22.13 -22.29 -3.02
N LEU A 320 21.37 -22.47 -4.10
CA LEU A 320 21.14 -21.41 -5.08
C LEU A 320 20.21 -20.36 -4.47
N ALA A 321 20.74 -19.19 -4.15
CA ALA A 321 20.00 -18.01 -3.74
C ALA A 321 19.51 -17.24 -4.97
N THR A 322 18.20 -17.11 -5.14
CA THR A 322 17.60 -16.19 -6.11
C THR A 322 16.94 -15.03 -5.39
N TYR A 323 17.53 -13.84 -5.54
CA TYR A 323 16.97 -12.59 -5.05
C TYR A 323 16.03 -12.00 -6.08
N TRP A 324 14.83 -11.64 -5.65
CA TRP A 324 13.84 -10.92 -6.42
C TRP A 324 13.57 -9.58 -5.74
N HIS A 325 13.25 -8.58 -6.53
CA HIS A 325 12.70 -7.33 -6.01
C HIS A 325 11.61 -6.83 -6.95
N ARG A 326 10.81 -5.88 -6.46
CA ARG A 326 9.79 -5.21 -7.28
C ARG A 326 10.33 -3.85 -7.71
N VAL A 327 10.82 -3.79 -8.94
CA VAL A 327 11.40 -2.56 -9.49
C VAL A 327 10.60 -2.10 -10.69
N ALA A 328 10.15 -0.84 -10.68
CA ALA A 328 9.76 -0.18 -11.90
C ALA A 328 10.97 -0.16 -12.84
N ARG A 329 10.89 -0.88 -13.96
CA ARG A 329 11.89 -0.77 -15.01
C ARG A 329 11.32 0.09 -16.14
N PRO A 330 11.75 1.35 -16.26
CA PRO A 330 11.56 2.12 -17.48
C PRO A 330 11.93 1.29 -18.72
N HIS A 331 11.06 1.34 -19.72
CA HIS A 331 11.27 0.73 -21.03
C HIS A 331 12.35 1.49 -21.81
N LEU A 332 12.33 2.83 -21.71
CA LEU A 332 13.39 3.70 -22.20
C LEU A 332 14.38 3.97 -21.07
N ARG A 333 15.68 4.00 -21.37
CA ARG A 333 16.77 4.03 -20.36
C ARG A 333 17.87 5.03 -20.69
N GLY A 334 18.73 5.31 -19.72
CA GLY A 334 19.95 6.10 -19.94
C GLY A 334 19.68 7.51 -20.48
N ALA A 335 20.54 7.95 -21.38
CA ALA A 335 20.42 9.26 -22.04
C ALA A 335 19.11 9.41 -22.82
N ALA A 336 18.61 8.34 -23.44
CA ALA A 336 17.35 8.38 -24.17
C ALA A 336 16.16 8.66 -23.22
N ALA A 337 16.14 8.04 -22.04
CA ALA A 337 15.14 8.29 -21.02
C ALA A 337 15.17 9.73 -20.52
N ARG A 338 16.35 10.26 -20.20
CA ARG A 338 16.51 11.66 -19.80
C ARG A 338 16.02 12.63 -20.87
N LYS A 339 16.44 12.41 -22.13
CA LYS A 339 16.01 13.21 -23.28
C LYS A 339 14.48 13.20 -23.42
N HIS A 340 13.86 12.03 -23.29
CA HIS A 340 12.39 11.89 -23.34
C HIS A 340 11.70 12.64 -22.19
N LEU A 341 12.19 12.50 -20.95
CA LEU A 341 11.66 13.22 -19.79
C LEU A 341 11.74 14.75 -19.98
N ARG A 342 12.88 15.22 -20.48
CA ARG A 342 13.15 16.64 -20.74
C ARG A 342 12.30 17.19 -21.88
N GLN A 343 12.27 16.52 -23.03
CA GLN A 343 11.63 17.04 -24.25
C GLN A 343 10.12 16.81 -24.27
N THR A 344 9.63 15.66 -23.80
CA THR A 344 8.21 15.31 -23.86
C THR A 344 7.43 15.90 -22.69
N TRP A 345 8.06 16.02 -21.52
CA TRP A 345 7.40 16.38 -20.27
C TRP A 345 7.98 17.61 -19.56
N GLY A 346 9.10 18.17 -20.06
CA GLY A 346 9.75 19.32 -19.42
C GLY A 346 10.33 18.98 -18.04
N VAL A 347 10.54 17.70 -17.72
CA VAL A 347 10.91 17.26 -16.36
C VAL A 347 12.36 17.61 -16.08
N ARG A 348 12.57 18.34 -14.98
CA ARG A 348 13.91 18.67 -14.47
C ARG A 348 14.21 17.98 -13.14
N TRP A 349 13.17 17.69 -12.36
CA TRP A 349 13.32 17.19 -11.01
C TRP A 349 12.41 16.00 -10.75
N LEU A 350 12.86 15.15 -9.81
CA LEU A 350 12.10 14.01 -9.32
C LEU A 350 12.14 14.00 -7.79
N ILE A 351 10.99 13.80 -7.17
CA ILE A 351 10.85 13.66 -5.71
C ILE A 351 10.40 12.23 -5.40
N ALA A 352 11.02 11.60 -4.42
CA ALA A 352 10.59 10.29 -3.90
C ALA A 352 10.87 10.20 -2.39
N TYR A 353 10.23 9.24 -1.72
CA TYR A 353 10.65 8.85 -0.37
C TYR A 353 12.03 8.21 -0.41
N VAL A 354 12.81 8.37 0.66
CA VAL A 354 14.09 7.67 0.85
C VAL A 354 13.87 6.17 0.66
N GLY A 355 14.71 5.54 -0.17
CA GLY A 355 14.67 4.10 -0.45
C GLY A 355 13.56 3.63 -1.41
N ARG A 356 12.57 4.48 -1.75
CA ARG A 356 11.47 4.09 -2.66
C ARG A 356 11.85 4.08 -4.14
N LEU A 357 12.85 4.87 -4.53
CA LEU A 357 13.37 4.86 -5.89
C LEU A 357 14.53 3.86 -5.98
N PRO A 358 14.44 2.81 -6.81
CA PRO A 358 15.48 1.78 -6.89
C PRO A 358 16.84 2.36 -7.31
N ALA A 359 17.93 1.93 -6.68
CA ALA A 359 19.29 2.39 -7.00
C ALA A 359 19.64 2.22 -8.49
N LEU A 360 19.19 1.12 -9.11
CA LEU A 360 19.34 0.88 -10.54
C LEU A 360 18.67 1.98 -11.39
N VAL A 361 17.51 2.49 -10.99
CA VAL A 361 16.81 3.57 -11.69
C VAL A 361 17.56 4.89 -11.54
N ILE A 362 18.08 5.17 -10.33
CA ILE A 362 18.91 6.34 -10.06
C ILE A 362 20.16 6.31 -10.94
N GLN A 363 20.87 5.18 -11.00
CA GLN A 363 22.07 4.99 -11.81
C GLN A 363 21.77 5.06 -13.31
N ASP A 364 20.74 4.34 -13.78
CA ASP A 364 20.36 4.30 -15.20
C ASP A 364 19.98 5.69 -15.72
N LEU A 365 19.15 6.42 -14.97
CA LEU A 365 18.78 7.78 -15.34
C LEU A 365 19.90 8.79 -15.04
N GLY A 366 20.96 8.43 -14.31
CA GLY A 366 22.03 9.33 -13.90
C GLY A 366 21.56 10.44 -12.95
N LEU A 367 20.55 10.15 -12.12
CA LEU A 367 19.95 11.14 -11.22
C LEU A 367 20.97 11.63 -10.18
N ARG A 368 21.00 12.94 -9.96
CA ARG A 368 21.85 13.56 -8.93
C ARG A 368 20.99 13.97 -7.75
N GLU A 369 21.27 13.44 -6.57
CA GLU A 369 20.64 13.92 -5.33
C GLU A 369 21.10 15.36 -5.07
N ILE A 370 20.14 16.28 -4.91
CA ILE A 370 20.38 17.70 -4.67
C ILE A 370 19.66 18.21 -3.42
N GLY A 371 18.93 17.35 -2.70
CA GLY A 371 18.28 17.70 -1.45
C GLY A 371 17.67 16.48 -0.77
N ARG A 372 17.68 16.48 0.56
CA ARG A 372 17.11 15.41 1.41
C ARG A 372 16.61 16.00 2.72
N GLY A 373 15.50 15.48 3.23
CA GLY A 373 14.95 15.86 4.53
C GLY A 373 13.54 15.29 4.72
N GLU A 374 13.14 15.05 5.97
CA GLU A 374 11.76 14.59 6.29
C GLU A 374 11.35 13.31 5.55
N GLY A 375 12.31 12.39 5.36
CA GLY A 375 12.08 11.13 4.63
C GLY A 375 11.93 11.28 3.11
N LEU A 376 12.16 12.47 2.56
CA LEU A 376 12.11 12.78 1.13
C LEU A 376 13.51 13.01 0.54
N VAL A 377 13.64 12.73 -0.75
CA VAL A 377 14.83 13.02 -1.56
C VAL A 377 14.41 13.73 -2.85
N LEU A 378 15.13 14.79 -3.19
CA LEU A 378 15.04 15.52 -4.45
C LEU A 378 16.22 15.14 -5.35
N TYR A 379 15.89 14.71 -6.55
CA TYR A 379 16.85 14.40 -7.60
C TYR A 379 16.73 15.40 -8.76
N GLU A 380 17.87 15.83 -9.29
CA GLU A 380 17.95 16.46 -10.61
C GLU A 380 18.10 15.39 -11.69
N VAL A 381 17.29 15.51 -12.74
CA VAL A 381 17.43 14.73 -13.97
C VAL A 381 18.46 15.46 -14.84
N PRO A 382 19.64 14.90 -15.18
CA PRO A 382 20.59 15.60 -16.04
C PRO A 382 19.99 15.95 -17.42
N PRO A 383 20.61 16.89 -18.16
CA PRO A 383 20.24 17.15 -19.55
C PRO A 383 20.36 15.92 -20.46
#